data_AF-A0A923PTC8-F1
#
_entry.id   AF-A0A923PTC8-F1
#
_cell.length_a   1.000
_cell.length_b   1.000
_cell.length_c   1.000
_cell.angle_alpha   90.00
_cell.angle_beta   90.00
_cell.angle_gamma   90.00
#
_symmetry.space_group_name_H-M   'P 1'
#
loop_
_entity.id
_entity.type
_entity.pdbx_description
1 polymer ?
#
loop_
_entity_poly.entity_id
_entity_poly.type
_entity_poly.pdbx_seq_one_letter_code
_entity_poly.pdbx_strand_id
1 'polypeptide(L)'
;LGLPLRRYRPPLPARLELTAGRATYLWTELMHGEISAQLGPWPANGHWWQADRAWQRTEWDIALTEGGLYRLLQIGDTWFIDGEYD
;
A
#
# COMPACT_ATOMS: atom_id res chain seq x y z
N LEU A 1 13.21 -16.62 -2.75
CA LEU A 1 12.07 -16.26 -3.61
C LEU A 1 11.01 -15.67 -2.69
N GLY A 2 10.58 -14.42 -2.94
CA GLY A 2 9.51 -13.79 -2.13
C GLY A 2 8.13 -14.31 -2.56
N LEU A 3 7.11 -13.99 -1.78
CA LEU A 3 5.72 -14.30 -2.12
C LEU A 3 5.31 -13.57 -3.42
N PRO A 4 4.61 -14.21 -4.35
CA PRO A 4 4.06 -13.54 -5.52
C PRO A 4 3.03 -12.47 -5.10
N LEU A 5 2.99 -11.35 -5.84
CA LEU A 5 2.03 -10.27 -5.60
C LEU A 5 0.93 -10.32 -6.67
N ARG A 6 -0.29 -10.62 -6.25
CA ARG A 6 -1.50 -10.54 -7.08
C ARG A 6 -2.07 -9.13 -7.02
N ARG A 7 -1.99 -8.40 -8.13
CA ARG A 7 -2.29 -6.96 -8.14
C ARG A 7 -3.75 -6.66 -8.45
N TYR A 8 -4.31 -5.71 -7.73
CA TYR A 8 -5.58 -5.10 -8.07
C TYR A 8 -5.40 -4.10 -9.22
N ARG A 9 -6.28 -4.17 -10.21
CA ARG A 9 -6.26 -3.34 -11.42
C ARG A 9 -7.69 -2.89 -11.74
N PRO A 10 -8.07 -1.63 -11.41
CA PRO A 10 -7.26 -0.59 -10.76
C PRO A 10 -6.90 -0.93 -9.30
N PRO A 11 -5.88 -0.26 -8.70
CA PRO A 11 -5.62 -0.35 -7.26
C PRO A 11 -6.86 0.02 -6.45
N LEU A 12 -7.08 -0.65 -5.32
CA LEU A 12 -8.25 -0.43 -4.48
C LEU A 12 -8.06 0.83 -3.63
N PRO A 13 -8.96 1.83 -3.67
CA PRO A 13 -8.87 2.98 -2.78
C PRO A 13 -8.88 2.55 -1.30
N ALA A 14 -8.01 3.16 -0.51
CA ALA A 14 -7.85 2.87 0.89
C ALA A 14 -7.99 4.13 1.75
N ARG A 15 -8.60 3.98 2.92
CA ARG A 15 -8.50 4.94 4.02
C ARG A 15 -7.71 4.29 5.14
N LEU A 16 -6.89 5.10 5.80
CA LEU A 16 -6.05 4.64 6.91
C LEU A 16 -6.35 5.44 8.16
N GLU A 17 -6.24 4.78 9.30
CA GLU A 17 -5.99 5.44 10.55
C GLU A 17 -4.48 5.56 10.72
N LEU A 18 -4.02 6.76 11.07
CA LEU A 18 -2.61 7.03 11.30
C LEU A 18 -2.41 7.45 12.75
N THR A 19 -1.54 6.75 13.47
CA THR A 19 -1.11 7.11 14.82
C THR A 19 0.39 7.38 14.79
N ALA A 20 0.80 8.59 15.17
CA ALA A 20 2.20 9.03 15.16
C ALA A 20 2.93 8.76 13.82
N GLY A 21 2.21 8.95 12.69
CA GLY A 21 2.76 8.75 11.34
C GLY A 21 2.82 7.29 10.88
N ARG A 22 2.33 6.34 11.67
CA ARG A 22 2.25 4.91 11.32
C ARG A 22 0.80 4.51 11.06
N ALA A 23 0.56 3.68 10.05
CA ALA A 23 -0.77 3.16 9.77
C ALA A 23 -1.15 2.08 10.81
N THR A 24 -2.29 2.28 11.47
CA THR A 24 -2.80 1.38 12.53
C THR A 24 -4.03 0.60 12.08
N TYR A 25 -4.83 1.13 11.16
CA TYR A 25 -6.02 0.48 10.66
C TYR A 25 -6.24 0.81 9.18
N LEU A 26 -6.75 -0.16 8.42
CA LEU A 26 -7.07 -0.05 7.00
C LEU A 26 -8.56 -0.21 6.76
N TRP A 27 -9.13 0.60 5.87
CA TRP A 27 -10.44 0.38 5.25
C TRP A 27 -10.34 0.46 3.73
N THR A 28 -10.96 -0.50 3.05
CA THR A 28 -11.23 -0.49 1.61
C THR A 28 -12.67 -0.95 1.38
N GLU A 29 -13.11 -1.04 0.12
CA GLU A 29 -14.41 -1.63 -0.21
C GLU A 29 -14.45 -3.16 -0.04
N LEU A 30 -13.30 -3.85 -0.08
CA LEU A 30 -13.25 -5.32 -0.04
C LEU A 30 -12.80 -5.90 1.31
N MET A 31 -11.99 -5.14 2.05
CA MET A 31 -11.42 -5.56 3.33
C MET A 31 -11.16 -4.37 4.25
N HIS A 32 -11.14 -4.64 5.54
CA HIS A 32 -10.76 -3.69 6.58
C HIS A 32 -10.14 -4.45 7.75
N GLY A 33 -9.26 -3.81 8.51
CA GLY A 33 -8.62 -4.47 9.66
C GLY A 33 -7.49 -3.66 10.28
N GLU A 34 -7.13 -4.05 11.51
CA GLU A 34 -5.96 -3.53 12.20
C GLU A 34 -4.68 -4.01 11.51
N ILE A 35 -3.69 -3.11 11.42
CA ILE A 35 -2.39 -3.39 10.83
C ILE A 35 -1.43 -3.85 11.94
N SER A 36 -1.06 -5.12 11.91
CA SER A 36 -0.17 -5.75 12.90
C SER A 36 1.31 -5.53 12.58
N ALA A 37 1.66 -5.46 11.29
CA ALA A 37 3.03 -5.24 10.83
C ALA A 37 3.08 -4.35 9.58
N GLN A 38 4.17 -3.61 9.43
CA GLN A 38 4.44 -2.76 8.27
C GLN A 38 5.94 -2.74 7.96
N LEU A 39 6.29 -2.87 6.68
CA LEU A 39 7.64 -2.76 6.13
C LEU A 39 7.68 -1.69 5.04
N GLY A 40 8.80 -0.97 4.95
CA GLY A 40 8.95 0.23 4.11
C GLY A 40 9.15 1.49 4.97
N PRO A 41 8.95 2.70 4.43
CA PRO A 41 8.52 3.01 3.05
C PRO A 41 9.57 2.67 1.99
N TRP A 42 9.12 2.21 0.82
CA TRP A 42 9.95 2.14 -0.39
C TRP A 42 9.45 3.15 -1.41
N PRO A 43 10.20 4.25 -1.63
CA PRO A 43 9.91 5.16 -2.73
C PRO A 43 10.09 4.45 -4.08
N ALA A 44 9.11 4.61 -4.96
CA ALA A 44 9.14 4.12 -6.33
C ALA A 44 8.77 5.26 -7.29
N ASN A 45 9.59 5.45 -8.32
CA ASN A 45 9.32 6.44 -9.35
C ASN A 45 8.76 5.73 -10.58
N GLY A 46 7.44 5.84 -10.79
CA GLY A 46 6.86 5.59 -12.11
C GLY A 46 7.22 6.77 -13.00
N HIS A 47 7.73 6.53 -14.21
CA HIS A 47 8.13 7.57 -15.17
C HIS A 47 9.49 8.25 -14.92
N TRP A 48 10.53 7.48 -14.62
CA TRP A 48 11.91 7.98 -14.57
C TRP A 48 12.38 8.68 -15.87
N TRP A 49 11.71 8.44 -17.00
CA TRP A 49 12.00 9.08 -18.29
C TRP A 49 11.26 10.43 -18.52
N GLN A 50 10.34 10.82 -17.64
CA GLN A 50 9.65 12.12 -17.66
C GLN A 50 9.76 12.74 -16.27
N ALA A 51 10.90 13.38 -15.99
CA ALA A 51 11.23 13.95 -14.68
C ALA A 51 10.19 14.97 -14.18
N ASP A 52 9.46 15.63 -15.07
CA ASP A 52 8.37 16.58 -14.81
C ASP A 52 7.02 15.90 -14.49
N ARG A 53 6.89 14.61 -14.78
CA ARG A 53 5.68 13.79 -14.53
C ARG A 53 5.96 12.56 -13.67
N ALA A 54 7.07 12.53 -12.95
CA ALA A 54 7.35 11.46 -12.02
C ALA A 54 6.35 11.54 -10.85
N TRP A 55 5.31 10.70 -10.89
CA TRP A 55 4.43 10.51 -9.73
C TRP A 55 5.25 9.75 -8.70
N GLN A 56 5.61 10.43 -7.60
CA GLN A 56 6.32 9.80 -6.49
C GLN A 56 5.34 8.84 -5.81
N ARG A 57 5.61 7.54 -5.95
CA ARG A 57 4.85 6.49 -5.29
C ARG A 57 5.63 6.06 -4.07
N THR A 58 4.92 5.74 -3.00
CA THR A 58 5.56 5.13 -1.84
C THR A 58 4.82 3.84 -1.54
N GLU A 59 5.55 2.76 -1.37
CA GLU A 59 4.99 1.43 -1.14
C GLU A 59 5.38 0.92 0.26
N TRP A 60 4.46 0.19 0.88
CA TRP A 60 4.68 -0.56 2.11
C TRP A 60 4.07 -1.94 1.95
N ASP A 61 4.69 -2.93 2.60
CA ASP A 61 4.05 -4.23 2.80
C ASP A 61 3.45 -4.23 4.20
N ILE A 62 2.17 -4.57 4.31
CA ILE A 62 1.43 -4.59 5.56
C ILE A 62 0.84 -5.97 5.82
N ALA A 63 0.75 -6.35 7.09
CA ALA A 63 -0.02 -7.49 7.55
C ALA A 63 -1.21 -7.01 8.37
N LEU A 64 -2.38 -7.61 8.18
CA LEU A 64 -3.52 -7.36 9.07
C LEU A 64 -3.51 -8.35 10.24
N THR A 65 -4.08 -7.96 11.38
CA THR A 65 -4.19 -8.82 12.57
C THR A 65 -4.96 -10.11 12.28
N GLU A 66 -6.06 -10.02 11.52
CA GLU A 66 -6.89 -11.17 11.11
C GLU A 66 -6.29 -12.00 9.96
N GLY A 67 -5.09 -11.63 9.50
CA GLY A 67 -4.38 -12.29 8.41
C GLY A 67 -4.44 -11.54 7.08
N GLY A 68 -3.65 -12.04 6.13
CA GLY A 68 -3.45 -11.40 4.83
C GLY A 68 -2.23 -10.47 4.82
N LEU A 69 -1.54 -10.48 3.68
CA LEU A 69 -0.38 -9.64 3.39
C LEU A 69 -0.70 -8.79 2.17
N TYR A 70 -0.55 -7.48 2.30
CA TYR A 70 -0.96 -6.54 1.26
C TYR A 70 0.14 -5.55 0.94
N ARG A 71 0.16 -5.09 -0.31
CA ARG A 71 0.94 -3.92 -0.70
C ARG A 71 0.09 -2.66 -0.61
N LEU A 72 0.40 -1.85 0.40
CA LEU A 72 -0.10 -0.49 0.54
C LEU A 72 0.69 0.46 -0.36
N LEU A 73 -0.01 1.39 -0.98
CA LEU A 73 0.52 2.33 -1.95
C LEU A 73 0.01 3.72 -1.64
N GLN A 74 0.91 4.70 -1.59
CA GLN A 74 0.59 6.11 -1.56
C GLN A 74 0.97 6.77 -2.88
N ILE A 75 0.06 7.57 -3.44
CA ILE A 75 0.32 8.44 -4.60
C ILE A 75 -0.18 9.85 -4.25
N GLY A 76 0.73 10.81 -4.09
CA GLY A 76 0.39 12.10 -3.51
C GLY A 76 -0.19 11.91 -2.10
N ASP A 77 -1.38 12.46 -1.84
CA ASP A 77 -2.06 12.34 -0.55
C ASP A 77 -3.08 11.18 -0.48
N THR A 78 -3.14 10.35 -1.53
CA THR A 78 -4.14 9.29 -1.66
C THR A 78 -3.53 7.92 -1.41
N TRP A 79 -4.27 7.06 -0.69
CA TRP A 79 -3.87 5.71 -0.32
C TRP A 79 -4.65 4.65 -1.11
N PHE A 80 -3.95 3.55 -1.42
CA PHE A 80 -4.50 2.41 -2.16
C PHE A 80 -3.92 1.09 -1.65
N ILE A 81 -4.64 -0.01 -1.86
CA ILE A 81 -4.08 -1.36 -1.88
C ILE A 81 -3.82 -1.74 -3.34
N ASP A 82 -2.55 -1.97 -3.66
CA ASP A 82 -2.12 -2.29 -5.02
C ASP A 82 -2.11 -3.80 -5.29
N GLY A 83 -2.05 -4.63 -4.23
CA GLY A 83 -2.18 -6.07 -4.36
C GLY A 83 -2.13 -6.81 -3.02
N GLU A 84 -2.32 -8.11 -3.11
CA GLU A 84 -2.25 -9.09 -2.03
C GLU A 84 -1.15 -10.10 -2.36
N TYR A 85 -0.41 -10.55 -1.35
CA TYR A 85 0.58 -11.62 -1.50
C TYR A 85 -0.07 -12.98 -1.30
N ASP A 86 0.23 -13.92 -2.19
CA ASP A 86 -0.20 -15.33 -2.08
C ASP A 86 0.88 -16.20 -1.40
#